data_AF-A0AAD7ZHP2-F1
#
_entry.id   AF-A0AAD7ZHP2-F1
#
_cell.length_a   1.000
_cell.length_b   1.000
_cell.length_c   1.000
_cell.angle_alpha   90.00
_cell.angle_beta   90.00
_cell.angle_gamma   90.00
#
_symmetry.space_group_name_H-M   'P 1'
#
loop_
_entity.id
_entity.type
_entity.pdbx_description
1 polymer ?
#
loop_
_entity_poly.entity_id
_entity_poly.type
_entity_poly.pdbx_seq_one_letter_code
_entity_poly.pdbx_strand_id
1 'polypeptide(L)'
;MDGWMDGWMDGRMDGWMDGWMDGWMDGWMDGWMDGWMHGWMDGWIDGWVGGWMGGWVDGWVDGWVDGWVVGWVNGWVDGWVDVFVGGWLGGWVGGWMGGWMGGWMGGWMGEWMGGWMD
;
A
#
# COMPACT_ATOMS: atom_id res chain seq x y z
N MET A 1 60.65 41.36 -44.05
CA MET A 1 60.35 41.38 -42.60
C MET A 1 58.97 40.77 -42.32
N ASP A 2 58.41 40.07 -43.32
CA ASP A 2 56.96 39.99 -43.47
C ASP A 2 56.42 38.63 -43.00
N GLY A 3 57.17 37.54 -43.24
CA GLY A 3 56.76 36.20 -42.80
C GLY A 3 56.76 35.94 -41.29
N TRP A 4 57.40 36.80 -40.48
CA TRP A 4 57.37 36.68 -39.02
C TRP A 4 56.11 37.31 -38.41
N MET A 5 55.56 38.35 -39.05
CA MET A 5 54.29 38.95 -38.66
C MET A 5 53.12 38.07 -39.09
N ASP A 6 53.17 37.52 -40.30
CA ASP A 6 52.12 36.65 -40.83
C ASP A 6 51.99 35.37 -40.00
N GLY A 7 53.09 34.67 -39.72
CA GLY A 7 53.06 33.45 -38.90
C GLY A 7 52.63 33.66 -37.45
N TRP A 8 52.87 34.87 -36.90
CA TRP A 8 52.43 35.20 -35.54
C TRP A 8 50.95 35.59 -35.47
N MET A 9 50.41 36.21 -36.53
CA MET A 9 48.98 36.49 -36.66
C MET A 9 48.17 35.21 -36.93
N ASP A 10 48.62 34.36 -37.85
CA ASP A 10 47.94 33.10 -38.19
C ASP A 10 47.91 32.15 -37.00
N GLY A 11 49.05 31.88 -36.35
CA GLY A 11 49.09 30.96 -35.20
C GLY A 11 48.26 31.44 -34.00
N ARG A 12 48.04 32.76 -33.87
CA ARG A 12 47.18 33.32 -32.82
C ARG A 12 45.71 33.28 -33.19
N MET A 13 45.36 33.47 -34.46
CA MET A 13 43.98 33.31 -34.94
C MET A 13 43.55 31.86 -34.90
N ASP A 14 44.38 30.94 -35.40
CA ASP A 14 44.10 29.50 -35.42
C ASP A 14 43.97 28.96 -34.00
N GLY A 15 44.94 29.23 -33.11
CA GLY A 15 44.87 28.76 -31.72
C GLY A 15 43.69 29.34 -30.93
N TRP A 16 43.19 30.52 -31.29
CA TRP A 16 42.01 31.11 -30.66
C TRP A 16 40.71 30.56 -31.24
N MET A 17 40.65 30.31 -32.55
CA MET A 17 39.51 29.64 -33.20
C MET A 17 39.37 28.20 -32.74
N ASP A 18 40.45 27.42 -32.74
CA ASP A 18 40.45 26.01 -32.33
C ASP A 18 40.08 25.88 -30.86
N GLY A 19 40.74 26.64 -29.98
CA GLY A 19 40.45 26.60 -28.54
C GLY A 19 39.03 27.06 -28.19
N TRP A 20 38.45 27.98 -28.97
CA TRP A 20 37.07 28.41 -28.78
C TRP A 20 36.05 27.42 -29.36
N MET A 21 36.33 26.83 -30.52
CA MET A 21 35.49 25.78 -31.11
C MET A 21 35.47 24.53 -30.24
N ASP A 22 36.63 24.02 -29.85
CA ASP A 22 36.74 22.80 -29.03
C ASP A 22 36.11 23.01 -27.66
N GLY A 23 36.44 24.10 -26.97
CA GLY A 23 35.88 24.37 -25.64
C GLY A 23 34.36 24.60 -25.64
N TRP A 24 33.83 25.18 -26.72
CA TRP A 24 32.39 25.39 -26.86
C TRP A 24 31.66 24.13 -27.32
N MET A 25 32.23 23.35 -28.24
CA MET A 25 31.67 22.06 -28.64
C MET A 25 31.67 21.08 -27.47
N ASP A 26 32.82 20.85 -26.82
CA ASP A 26 32.93 19.87 -25.74
C ASP A 26 32.04 20.27 -24.56
N GLY A 27 32.10 21.52 -24.12
CA GLY A 27 31.31 21.98 -22.97
C GLY A 27 29.79 21.94 -23.23
N TRP A 28 29.36 22.21 -24.46
CA TRP A 28 27.95 22.13 -24.83
C TRP A 28 27.49 20.69 -25.03
N MET A 29 28.32 19.85 -25.66
CA MET A 29 28.00 18.46 -25.93
C MET A 29 27.96 17.65 -24.64
N ASP A 30 28.94 17.80 -23.76
CA ASP A 30 28.98 17.13 -22.45
C ASP A 30 27.85 17.62 -21.55
N GLY A 31 27.66 18.94 -21.41
CA GLY A 31 26.61 19.48 -20.55
C GLY A 31 25.20 19.11 -21.00
N TRP A 32 24.98 19.00 -22.31
CA TRP A 32 23.70 18.59 -22.87
C TRP A 32 23.50 17.07 -22.79
N MET A 33 24.53 16.27 -23.08
CA MET A 33 24.47 14.81 -22.91
C MET A 33 24.23 14.44 -21.45
N ASP A 34 25.03 14.95 -20.51
CA ASP A 34 24.89 14.61 -19.10
C ASP A 34 23.55 15.10 -18.56
N GLY A 35 23.18 16.36 -18.79
CA GLY A 35 21.93 16.91 -18.28
C GLY A 35 20.69 16.20 -18.81
N TRP A 36 20.69 15.85 -20.10
CA TRP A 36 19.57 15.14 -20.71
C TRP A 36 19.54 13.66 -20.30
N MET A 37 20.70 13.00 -20.29
CA MET A 37 20.81 11.59 -19.94
C MET A 37 20.46 11.37 -18.47
N HIS A 38 21.01 12.16 -17.53
CA HIS A 38 20.66 12.04 -16.11
C HIS A 38 19.22 12.43 -15.83
N GLY A 39 18.76 13.59 -16.33
CA GLY A 39 17.40 14.05 -16.07
C GLY A 39 16.32 13.12 -16.64
N TRP A 40 16.58 12.52 -17.80
CA TRP A 40 15.66 11.58 -18.42
C TRP A 40 15.74 10.19 -17.77
N MET A 41 16.92 9.66 -17.47
CA MET A 41 17.04 8.37 -16.77
C MET A 41 16.44 8.45 -15.38
N ASP A 42 16.77 9.46 -14.58
CA ASP A 42 16.28 9.58 -13.21
C ASP A 42 14.78 9.83 -13.19
N GLY A 43 14.28 10.75 -14.03
CA GLY A 43 12.84 11.03 -14.11
C GLY A 43 12.01 9.84 -14.61
N TRP A 44 12.55 9.06 -15.56
CA TRP A 44 11.85 7.89 -16.10
C TRP A 44 11.95 6.69 -15.16
N ILE A 45 13.10 6.44 -14.55
CA ILE A 45 13.27 5.37 -13.57
C ILE A 45 12.43 5.65 -12.32
N ASP A 46 12.52 6.83 -11.70
CA ASP A 46 11.71 7.13 -10.50
C ASP A 46 10.21 7.17 -10.82
N GLY A 47 9.83 7.82 -11.92
CA GLY A 47 8.42 7.95 -12.29
C GLY A 47 7.78 6.61 -12.67
N TRP A 48 8.50 5.77 -13.41
CA TRP A 48 7.97 4.50 -13.88
C TRP A 48 8.15 3.40 -12.84
N VAL A 49 9.34 3.23 -12.28
CA VAL A 49 9.57 2.19 -11.25
C VAL A 49 8.88 2.57 -9.96
N GLY A 50 9.08 3.78 -9.44
CA GLY A 50 8.46 4.20 -8.17
C GLY A 50 6.94 4.30 -8.27
N GLY A 51 6.43 4.98 -9.32
CA GLY A 51 5.01 5.23 -9.48
C GLY A 51 4.19 4.00 -9.88
N TRP A 52 4.65 3.25 -10.89
CA TRP A 52 3.91 2.08 -11.36
C TRP A 52 4.10 0.89 -10.42
N MET A 53 5.33 0.58 -9.99
CA MET A 53 5.56 -0.55 -9.11
C MET A 53 4.99 -0.30 -7.71
N GLY A 54 5.15 0.91 -7.16
CA GLY A 54 4.55 1.30 -5.88
C GLY A 54 3.03 1.27 -5.94
N GLY A 55 2.41 1.99 -6.89
CA GLY A 55 0.95 2.04 -6.99
C GLY A 55 0.28 0.71 -7.31
N TRP A 56 0.95 -0.17 -8.08
CA TRP A 56 0.42 -1.48 -8.40
C TRP A 56 0.59 -2.48 -7.26
N VAL A 57 1.73 -2.45 -6.54
CA VAL A 57 1.93 -3.27 -5.35
C VAL A 57 0.99 -2.82 -4.24
N ASP A 58 0.93 -1.53 -3.93
CA ASP A 58 0.05 -1.00 -2.87
C ASP A 58 -1.42 -1.27 -3.20
N GLY A 59 -1.88 -0.95 -4.41
CA GLY A 59 -3.28 -1.16 -4.79
C GLY A 59 -3.70 -2.63 -4.86
N TRP A 60 -2.79 -3.52 -5.27
CA TRP A 60 -3.08 -4.96 -5.35
C TRP A 60 -2.98 -5.63 -3.98
N VAL A 61 -1.98 -5.28 -3.18
CA VAL A 61 -1.82 -5.79 -1.81
C VAL A 61 -2.97 -5.29 -0.94
N ASP A 62 -3.25 -3.99 -0.91
CA ASP A 62 -4.34 -3.44 -0.10
C ASP A 62 -5.69 -3.98 -0.56
N GLY A 63 -5.97 -3.99 -1.88
CA GLY A 63 -7.24 -4.47 -2.39
C GLY A 63 -7.50 -5.96 -2.14
N TRP A 64 -6.45 -6.79 -2.23
CA TRP A 64 -6.57 -8.23 -2.03
C TRP A 64 -6.55 -8.60 -0.54
N VAL A 65 -5.72 -7.95 0.27
CA VAL A 65 -5.68 -8.15 1.72
C VAL A 65 -6.95 -7.64 2.37
N ASP A 66 -7.38 -6.41 2.12
CA ASP A 66 -8.64 -5.90 2.69
C ASP A 66 -9.83 -6.68 2.14
N GLY A 67 -9.93 -6.85 0.82
CA GLY A 67 -11.11 -7.49 0.23
C GLY A 67 -11.28 -8.94 0.68
N TRP A 68 -10.18 -9.70 0.74
CA TRP A 68 -10.24 -11.14 1.00
C TRP A 68 -10.07 -11.47 2.48
N VAL A 69 -9.11 -10.86 3.18
CA VAL A 69 -8.90 -11.14 4.61
C VAL A 69 -10.01 -10.51 5.44
N VAL A 70 -10.29 -9.22 5.26
CA VAL A 70 -11.31 -8.55 6.08
C VAL A 70 -12.71 -9.07 5.72
N GLY A 71 -13.00 -9.25 4.43
CA GLY A 71 -14.30 -9.77 3.99
C GLY A 71 -14.58 -11.21 4.43
N TRP A 72 -13.61 -12.11 4.27
CA TRP A 72 -13.82 -13.53 4.58
C TRP A 72 -13.68 -13.81 6.08
N VAL A 73 -12.72 -13.19 6.77
CA VAL A 73 -12.55 -13.36 8.22
C VAL A 73 -13.74 -12.76 8.96
N ASN A 74 -14.17 -11.52 8.65
CA ASN A 74 -15.32 -10.95 9.34
C ASN A 74 -16.60 -11.74 9.00
N GLY A 75 -16.86 -12.03 7.72
CA GLY A 75 -18.08 -12.76 7.35
C GLY A 75 -18.17 -14.17 7.96
N TRP A 76 -17.05 -14.89 8.05
CA TRP A 76 -17.02 -16.23 8.62
C TRP A 76 -17.00 -16.23 10.16
N VAL A 77 -16.21 -15.34 10.77
CA VAL A 77 -16.13 -15.21 12.23
C VAL A 77 -17.44 -14.66 12.79
N ASP A 78 -17.99 -13.60 12.21
CA ASP A 78 -19.25 -13.00 12.66
C ASP A 78 -20.41 -14.01 12.51
N GLY A 79 -20.50 -14.68 11.35
CA GLY A 79 -21.54 -15.68 11.11
C GLY A 79 -21.43 -16.91 12.03
N TRP A 80 -20.21 -17.38 12.30
CA TRP A 80 -20.00 -18.51 13.20
C TRP A 80 -20.23 -18.12 14.67
N VAL A 81 -19.75 -16.95 15.09
CA VAL A 81 -19.96 -16.42 16.45
C VAL A 81 -21.44 -16.16 16.70
N ASP A 82 -22.17 -15.53 15.78
CA ASP A 82 -23.60 -15.25 15.98
C ASP A 82 -24.43 -16.54 16.13
N VAL A 83 -24.20 -17.53 15.27
CA VAL A 83 -24.97 -18.78 15.30
C VAL A 83 -24.55 -19.67 16.46
N PHE A 84 -23.25 -19.80 16.71
CA PHE A 84 -22.73 -20.69 17.74
C PHE A 84 -22.84 -20.07 19.14
N VAL A 85 -22.43 -18.83 19.32
CA VAL A 85 -22.50 -18.15 20.63
C VAL A 85 -23.92 -17.66 20.88
N GLY A 86 -24.51 -16.90 19.96
CA GLY A 86 -25.86 -16.37 20.15
C GLY A 86 -26.93 -17.46 20.15
N GLY A 87 -26.90 -18.33 19.15
CA GLY A 87 -27.90 -19.39 18.98
C GLY A 87 -27.78 -20.54 19.98
N TRP A 88 -26.59 -21.13 20.12
CA TRP A 88 -26.42 -22.30 20.98
C TRP A 88 -26.32 -21.93 22.46
N LEU A 89 -25.50 -20.94 22.88
CA LEU A 89 -25.50 -20.54 24.28
C LEU A 89 -26.79 -19.83 24.67
N GLY A 90 -27.33 -18.94 23.85
CA GLY A 90 -28.59 -18.25 24.15
C GLY A 90 -29.77 -19.23 24.24
N GLY A 91 -29.87 -20.17 23.29
CA GLY A 91 -30.93 -21.18 23.28
C GLY A 91 -30.76 -22.25 24.36
N TRP A 92 -29.54 -22.72 24.59
CA TRP A 92 -29.26 -23.74 25.60
C TRP A 92 -29.32 -23.14 27.00
N VAL A 93 -28.62 -22.06 27.29
CA VAL A 93 -28.64 -21.42 28.63
C VAL A 93 -30.02 -20.83 28.92
N GLY A 94 -30.61 -20.08 27.98
CA GLY A 94 -31.93 -19.47 28.18
C GLY A 94 -33.06 -20.50 28.24
N GLY A 95 -33.07 -21.47 27.34
CA GLY A 95 -34.09 -22.51 27.28
C GLY A 95 -33.97 -23.54 28.39
N TRP A 96 -32.75 -23.98 28.71
CA TRP A 96 -32.52 -24.93 29.79
C TRP A 96 -32.70 -24.26 31.15
N MET A 97 -32.08 -23.12 31.44
CA MET A 97 -32.28 -22.46 32.74
C MET A 97 -33.72 -21.97 32.89
N GLY A 98 -34.31 -21.35 31.86
CA GLY A 98 -35.68 -20.85 31.93
C GLY A 98 -36.73 -21.95 32.03
N GLY A 99 -36.60 -23.00 31.22
CA GLY A 99 -37.55 -24.11 31.21
C GLY A 99 -37.39 -25.05 32.41
N TRP A 100 -36.15 -25.39 32.77
CA TRP A 100 -35.87 -26.26 33.90
C TRP A 100 -36.11 -25.53 35.23
N MET A 101 -35.54 -24.34 35.46
CA MET A 101 -35.79 -23.64 36.73
C MET A 101 -37.25 -23.18 36.82
N GLY A 102 -37.83 -22.63 35.74
CA GLY A 102 -39.21 -22.16 35.74
C GLY A 102 -40.23 -23.29 35.89
N GLY A 103 -40.05 -24.40 35.17
CA GLY A 103 -40.95 -25.55 35.22
C GLY A 103 -40.79 -26.37 36.49
N TRP A 104 -39.54 -26.64 36.91
CA TRP A 104 -39.27 -27.44 38.10
C TRP A 104 -39.57 -26.67 39.39
N MET A 105 -39.11 -25.42 39.55
CA MET A 105 -39.46 -24.63 40.75
C MET A 105 -40.94 -24.25 40.77
N GLY A 106 -41.52 -23.87 39.63
CA GLY A 106 -42.93 -23.50 39.54
C GLY A 106 -43.88 -24.68 39.78
N GLY A 107 -43.58 -25.85 39.21
CA GLY A 107 -44.37 -27.07 39.42
C GLY A 107 -44.21 -27.62 40.83
N TRP A 108 -42.98 -27.71 41.33
CA TRP A 108 -42.70 -28.23 42.66
C TRP A 108 -43.23 -27.32 43.77
N MET A 109 -43.07 -25.99 43.69
CA MET A 109 -43.68 -25.08 44.66
C MET A 109 -45.22 -25.06 44.54
N GLY A 110 -45.76 -25.18 43.33
CA GLY A 110 -47.22 -25.22 43.11
C GLY A 110 -47.88 -26.44 43.74
N GLU A 111 -47.32 -27.63 43.57
CA GLU A 111 -47.84 -28.86 44.19
C GLU A 111 -47.54 -28.92 45.70
N TRP A 112 -46.36 -28.47 46.12
CA TRP A 112 -45.97 -28.55 47.53
C TRP A 112 -46.72 -27.54 48.41
N MET A 113 -46.97 -26.32 47.92
CA MET A 113 -47.82 -25.36 48.64
C MET A 113 -49.31 -25.67 48.51
N GLY A 114 -49.77 -26.21 47.37
CA GLY A 114 -51.16 -26.63 47.18
C GLY A 114 -51.57 -27.78 48.09
N GLY A 115 -50.70 -28.78 48.27
CA GLY A 115 -50.96 -29.92 49.16
C GLY A 115 -50.82 -29.65 50.65
N TRP A 116 -50.33 -28.47 51.06
CA TRP A 116 -50.25 -28.05 52.48
C TRP A 116 -51.43 -27.17 52.92
N MET A 117 -52.23 -26.67 51.96
CA MET A 117 -53.41 -25.84 52.23
C MET A 117 -54.74 -26.62 52.21
N ASP A 118 -54.71 -27.92 51.90
CA ASP A 118 -55.82 -28.87 52.08
C ASP A 118 -55.74 -29.62 53.42
#